data_AF-A0A254S5X8-F1
#
_entry.id   AF-A0A254S5X8-F1
#
_cell.length_a   1.000
_cell.length_b   1.000
_cell.length_c   1.000
_cell.angle_alpha   90.00
_cell.angle_beta   90.00
_cell.angle_gamma   90.00
#
_symmetry.space_group_name_H-M   'P 1'
#
loop_
_entity.id
_entity.type
_entity.pdbx_description
1 polymer ?
#
loop_
_entity_poly.entity_id
_entity_poly.type
_entity_poly.pdbx_seq_one_letter_code
_entity_poly.pdbx_strand_id
1 'polypeptide(L)'
;MKSFSLIFLRFYVKLQDAYAAESNKLGTWALIGYTAPGTKKTANEFSSTVFKYTGGMSDAVELKAEGAEAQTGAWVAEALTALNDCPEKATWSIAVTGATTGVTYANTYSSDDCKPLTPNFENIGTKAAKE
;
A
#
# COMPACT_ATOMS: atom_id res chain seq x y z
N MET A 1 1.80 -23.57 0.67
CA MET A 1 2.47 -22.26 0.80
C MET A 1 1.47 -21.16 0.52
N LYS A 2 1.21 -20.25 1.47
CA LYS A 2 0.30 -19.12 1.25
C LYS A 2 1.12 -17.98 0.63
N SER A 3 1.06 -17.88 -0.69
CA SER A 3 1.61 -16.75 -1.44
C SER A 3 1.04 -15.46 -0.88
N PHE A 4 1.89 -14.47 -0.61
CA PHE A 4 1.44 -13.11 -0.38
C PHE A 4 0.70 -12.64 -1.64
N SER A 5 -0.59 -12.36 -1.51
CA SER A 5 -1.42 -12.07 -2.67
C SER A 5 -1.33 -10.60 -3.04
N LEU A 6 -0.61 -10.33 -4.13
CA LEU A 6 -0.45 -8.99 -4.74
C LEU A 6 -1.78 -8.36 -5.19
N ILE A 7 -2.85 -9.15 -5.21
CA ILE A 7 -4.19 -8.72 -5.61
C ILE A 7 -4.70 -7.59 -4.68
N PHE A 8 -4.48 -7.71 -3.37
CA PHE A 8 -4.99 -6.74 -2.40
C PHE A 8 -4.33 -5.37 -2.53
N LEU A 9 -3.02 -5.35 -2.82
CA LEU A 9 -2.29 -4.11 -3.05
C LEU A 9 -2.74 -3.41 -4.33
N ARG A 10 -3.04 -4.17 -5.39
CA ARG A 10 -3.59 -3.61 -6.63
C ARG A 10 -4.97 -3.01 -6.43
N PHE A 11 -5.80 -3.59 -5.55
CA PHE A 11 -7.08 -2.98 -5.18
C PHE A 11 -6.88 -1.67 -4.43
N TYR A 12 -5.96 -1.62 -3.47
CA TYR A 12 -5.60 -0.38 -2.78
C TYR A 12 -5.22 0.73 -3.77
N VAL A 13 -4.28 0.46 -4.69
CA VAL A 13 -3.84 1.44 -5.70
C VAL A 13 -5.00 1.94 -6.55
N LYS A 14 -5.85 1.03 -7.05
CA LYS A 14 -6.98 1.42 -7.90
C LYS A 14 -8.03 2.26 -7.17
N LEU A 15 -8.34 1.91 -5.92
CA LEU A 15 -9.29 2.67 -5.11
C LEU A 15 -8.73 4.05 -4.76
N GLN A 16 -7.42 4.15 -4.48
CA GLN A 16 -6.75 5.41 -4.23
C GLN A 16 -6.76 6.33 -5.46
N ASP A 17 -6.48 5.79 -6.65
CA ASP A 17 -6.51 6.54 -7.91
C ASP A 17 -7.93 7.02 -8.25
N ALA A 18 -8.94 6.16 -8.06
CA ALA A 18 -10.34 6.52 -8.22
C ALA A 18 -10.76 7.66 -7.26
N TYR A 19 -10.45 7.53 -5.97
CA TYR A 19 -10.78 8.55 -4.98
C TYR A 19 -10.08 9.89 -5.27
N ALA A 20 -8.81 9.84 -5.70
CA ALA A 20 -8.09 11.04 -6.11
C ALA A 20 -8.71 11.72 -7.34
N ALA A 21 -9.18 10.94 -8.32
CA ALA A 21 -9.87 11.47 -9.49
C ALA A 21 -11.25 12.08 -9.16
N GLU A 22 -11.99 11.49 -8.22
CA GLU A 22 -13.34 11.94 -7.86
C GLU A 22 -13.35 13.08 -6.83
N SER A 23 -12.45 13.04 -5.86
CA SER A 23 -12.47 13.94 -4.69
C SER A 23 -11.33 14.95 -4.68
N ASN A 24 -10.40 14.89 -5.63
CA ASN A 24 -9.16 15.68 -5.66
C ASN A 24 -8.37 15.60 -4.34
N LYS A 25 -8.42 14.44 -3.68
CA LYS A 25 -7.77 14.14 -2.40
C LYS A 25 -7.21 12.72 -2.40
N LEU A 26 -6.14 12.48 -1.66
CA LEU A 26 -5.78 11.15 -1.20
C LEU A 26 -6.62 10.80 0.02
N GLY A 27 -7.15 9.58 0.08
CA GLY A 27 -8.00 9.12 1.17
C GLY A 27 -7.29 8.15 2.12
N THR A 28 -7.81 8.05 3.34
CA THR A 28 -7.54 6.93 4.26
C THR A 28 -8.21 5.66 3.74
N TRP A 29 -7.87 4.49 4.31
CA TRP A 29 -8.48 3.21 3.91
C TRP A 29 -10.01 3.23 4.01
N ALA A 30 -10.55 3.85 5.06
CA ALA A 30 -11.99 4.01 5.23
C ALA A 30 -12.63 4.89 4.14
N LEU A 31 -11.97 6.01 3.79
CA LEU A 31 -12.48 6.96 2.79
C LEU A 31 -12.49 6.37 1.37
N ILE A 32 -11.46 5.62 1.01
CA ILE A 32 -11.37 4.97 -0.31
C ILE A 32 -12.13 3.64 -0.37
N GLY A 33 -12.76 3.22 0.74
CA GLY A 33 -13.47 1.94 0.83
C GLY A 33 -12.56 0.70 0.79
N TYR A 34 -11.28 0.85 1.11
CA TYR A 34 -10.32 -0.26 1.14
C TYR A 34 -10.39 -1.04 2.46
N THR A 35 -10.42 -2.36 2.35
CA THR A 35 -10.36 -3.30 3.47
C THR A 35 -9.18 -4.23 3.25
N ALA A 36 -8.21 -4.22 4.16
CA ALA A 36 -7.06 -5.11 4.09
C ALA A 36 -7.42 -6.56 4.47
N PRO A 37 -6.59 -7.55 4.09
CA PRO A 37 -6.85 -8.95 4.41
C PRO A 37 -6.83 -9.26 5.90
N GLY A 38 -7.59 -10.27 6.29
CA GLY A 38 -7.65 -10.75 7.67
C GLY A 38 -8.74 -10.10 8.49
N THR A 39 -8.60 -10.18 9.81
CA THR A 39 -9.58 -9.68 10.77
C THR A 39 -9.29 -8.24 11.11
N LYS A 40 -10.32 -7.38 11.01
CA LYS A 40 -10.26 -5.99 11.43
C LYS A 40 -9.88 -5.87 12.91
N LYS A 41 -8.86 -5.07 13.21
CA LYS A 41 -8.47 -4.71 14.58
C LYS A 41 -8.89 -3.27 14.89
N THR A 42 -8.60 -2.36 13.98
CA THR A 42 -9.04 -0.95 14.03
C THR A 42 -9.51 -0.49 12.64
N ALA A 43 -9.82 0.80 12.47
CA ALA A 43 -10.17 1.34 11.16
C ALA A 43 -9.03 1.20 10.13
N ASN A 44 -7.77 1.27 10.57
CA ASN A 44 -6.57 1.27 9.74
C ASN A 44 -5.67 0.06 10.01
N GLU A 45 -6.11 -0.93 10.79
CA GLU A 45 -5.32 -2.11 11.13
C GLU A 45 -6.12 -3.40 10.92
N PHE A 46 -5.52 -4.33 10.19
CA PHE A 46 -6.06 -5.67 9.95
C PHE A 46 -4.96 -6.69 10.22
N SER A 47 -5.34 -7.87 10.68
CA SER A 47 -4.35 -8.90 10.99
C SER A 47 -4.86 -10.28 10.59
N SER A 48 -3.97 -11.04 9.97
CA SER A 48 -4.11 -12.47 9.70
C SER A 48 -3.16 -13.26 10.60
N THR A 49 -3.11 -14.58 10.46
CA THR A 49 -2.14 -15.41 11.20
C THR A 49 -0.69 -15.19 10.74
N VAL A 50 -0.47 -14.53 9.60
CA VAL A 50 0.86 -14.42 8.96
C VAL A 50 1.29 -12.97 8.78
N PHE A 51 0.34 -12.04 8.62
CA PHE A 51 0.62 -10.63 8.36
C PHE A 51 -0.22 -9.71 9.23
N LYS A 52 0.40 -8.60 9.63
CA LYS A 52 -0.27 -7.40 10.14
C LYS A 52 -0.27 -6.34 9.03
N TYR A 53 -1.41 -5.72 8.80
CA TYR A 53 -1.59 -4.66 7.80
C TYR A 53 -1.94 -3.35 8.49
N THR A 54 -1.27 -2.26 8.14
CA THR A 54 -1.55 -0.92 8.69
C THR A 54 -1.59 0.15 7.62
N GLY A 55 -2.53 1.10 7.75
CA GLY A 55 -2.60 2.33 6.96
C GLY A 55 -2.14 3.53 7.79
N GLY A 56 -1.11 4.23 7.33
CA GLY A 56 -0.50 5.36 8.05
C GLY A 56 -1.20 6.70 7.90
N MET A 57 -2.22 6.81 7.04
CA MET A 57 -2.96 8.06 6.83
C MET A 57 -4.08 8.22 7.87
N SER A 58 -4.05 9.33 8.61
CA SER A 58 -5.09 9.68 9.60
C SER A 58 -6.30 10.37 8.96
N ASP A 59 -6.07 11.16 7.90
CA ASP A 59 -7.09 12.00 7.26
C ASP A 59 -6.88 12.08 5.74
N ALA A 60 -7.83 12.70 5.04
CA ALA A 60 -7.69 13.01 3.63
C ALA A 60 -6.63 14.08 3.39
N VAL A 61 -5.85 13.94 2.32
CA VAL A 61 -4.78 14.89 1.95
C VAL A 61 -5.09 15.49 0.59
N GLU A 62 -5.14 16.81 0.49
CA GLU A 62 -5.41 17.51 -0.77
C GLU A 62 -4.27 17.33 -1.78
N LEU A 63 -4.64 17.15 -3.05
CA LEU A 63 -3.68 17.13 -4.15
C LEU A 63 -3.10 18.53 -4.35
N LYS A 64 -1.81 18.60 -4.65
CA LYS A 64 -1.12 19.86 -4.98
C LYS A 64 -0.56 19.84 -6.39
N ALA A 65 -0.33 21.00 -6.99
CA ALA A 65 0.26 21.09 -8.33
C ALA A 65 1.65 20.45 -8.37
N GLU A 66 2.51 20.79 -7.41
CA GLU A 66 3.86 20.21 -7.27
C GLU A 66 3.90 18.83 -6.57
N GLY A 67 2.73 18.28 -6.21
CA GLY A 67 2.61 17.08 -5.38
C GLY A 67 2.49 17.40 -3.88
N ALA A 68 1.61 16.68 -3.20
CA ALA A 68 1.47 16.73 -1.75
C ALA A 68 2.69 16.12 -1.04
N GLU A 69 2.78 16.30 0.27
CA GLU A 69 3.77 15.56 1.05
C GLU A 69 3.53 14.05 0.92
N ALA A 70 4.60 13.30 0.70
CA ALA A 70 4.52 11.86 0.55
C ALA A 70 3.97 11.22 1.82
N GLN A 71 2.84 10.52 1.70
CA GLN A 71 2.22 9.81 2.80
C GLN A 71 2.94 8.48 2.96
N THR A 72 4.02 8.48 3.74
CA THR A 72 4.81 7.27 4.01
C THR A 72 4.00 6.27 4.82
N GLY A 73 4.13 4.98 4.48
CA GLY A 73 3.36 3.92 5.16
C GLY A 73 1.84 4.02 4.95
N ALA A 74 1.39 4.70 3.88
CA ALA A 74 -0.03 4.73 3.52
C ALA A 74 -0.62 3.32 3.32
N TRP A 75 0.23 2.36 3.01
CA TRP A 75 -0.05 0.95 3.16
C TRP A 75 1.18 0.21 3.64
N VAL A 76 1.04 -0.64 4.67
CA VAL A 76 2.12 -1.49 5.19
C VAL A 76 1.59 -2.90 5.42
N ALA A 77 2.39 -3.90 5.08
CA ALA A 77 2.27 -5.27 5.56
C ALA A 77 3.54 -5.66 6.32
N GLU A 78 3.39 -6.19 7.52
CA GLU A 78 4.45 -6.72 8.37
C GLU A 78 4.27 -8.22 8.53
N ALA A 79 5.33 -8.99 8.32
CA ALA A 79 5.34 -10.42 8.56
C ALA A 79 5.34 -10.72 10.07
N LEU A 80 4.35 -11.49 10.55
CA LEU A 80 4.24 -11.93 11.95
C LEU A 80 5.02 -13.22 12.23
N THR A 81 5.57 -13.85 11.19
CA THR A 81 6.37 -15.05 11.25
C THR A 81 7.39 -15.02 10.12
N ALA A 82 8.48 -15.78 10.23
CA ALA A 82 9.45 -15.90 9.16
C ALA A 82 8.81 -16.54 7.91
N LEU A 83 9.11 -15.96 6.75
CA LEU A 83 8.58 -16.40 5.45
C LEU A 83 9.75 -16.85 4.57
N ASN A 84 10.16 -18.10 4.74
CA ASN A 84 11.41 -18.62 4.16
C ASN A 84 12.60 -17.78 4.64
N ASP A 85 13.40 -17.23 3.72
CA ASP A 85 14.55 -16.37 4.00
C ASP A 85 14.18 -14.94 4.43
N CYS A 86 12.90 -14.58 4.36
CA CYS A 86 12.42 -13.29 4.85
C CYS A 86 12.16 -13.37 6.35
N PRO A 87 12.89 -12.59 7.18
CA PRO A 87 12.79 -12.70 8.63
C PRO A 87 11.41 -12.24 9.15
N GLU A 88 11.08 -12.65 10.38
CA GLU A 88 9.95 -12.05 11.08
C GLU A 88 10.08 -10.52 11.14
N LYS A 89 8.96 -9.81 11.18
CA LYS A 89 8.86 -8.35 11.19
C LYS A 89 9.41 -7.65 9.94
N ALA A 90 9.77 -8.39 8.89
CA ALA A 90 9.99 -7.80 7.59
C ALA A 90 8.73 -7.08 7.11
N THR A 91 8.91 -5.91 6.49
CA THR A 91 7.79 -5.09 6.02
C THR A 91 7.83 -4.86 4.52
N TRP A 92 6.63 -4.66 3.96
CA TRP A 92 6.37 -4.14 2.63
C TRP A 92 5.51 -2.90 2.78
N SER A 93 5.97 -1.78 2.22
CA SER A 93 5.33 -0.48 2.40
C SER A 93 5.10 0.20 1.05
N ILE A 94 4.00 0.95 0.96
CA ILE A 94 3.73 1.90 -0.11
C ILE A 94 3.63 3.30 0.50
N ALA A 95 4.44 4.21 -0.03
CA ALA A 95 4.22 5.63 0.10
C ALA A 95 3.40 6.14 -1.09
N VAL A 96 2.46 7.05 -0.84
CA VAL A 96 1.61 7.65 -1.87
C VAL A 96 1.80 9.16 -1.91
N THR A 97 1.94 9.71 -3.11
CA THR A 97 2.04 11.16 -3.35
C THR A 97 0.96 11.58 -4.34
N GLY A 98 0.16 12.57 -3.98
CA GLY A 98 -0.96 13.05 -4.78
C GLY A 98 -0.61 14.37 -5.45
N ALA A 99 -0.62 14.40 -6.78
CA ALA A 99 -0.54 15.63 -7.55
C ALA A 99 -1.83 15.84 -8.34
N THR A 100 -2.13 17.09 -8.72
CA THR A 100 -3.27 17.39 -9.61
C THR A 100 -3.20 16.67 -10.95
N THR A 101 -2.00 16.21 -11.36
CA THR A 101 -1.75 15.42 -12.57
C THR A 101 -1.93 13.91 -12.37
N GLY A 102 -2.11 13.44 -11.13
CA GLY A 102 -2.33 12.05 -10.78
C GLY A 102 -1.62 11.62 -9.50
N VAL A 103 -1.78 10.34 -9.15
CA VAL A 103 -1.19 9.73 -7.95
C VAL A 103 0.07 8.93 -8.33
N THR A 104 1.13 9.07 -7.54
CA THR A 104 2.34 8.26 -7.64
C THR A 104 2.54 7.40 -6.40
N TYR A 105 3.12 6.22 -6.60
CA TYR A 105 3.32 5.21 -5.56
C TYR A 105 4.80 4.83 -5.52
N ALA A 106 5.38 4.81 -4.32
CA ALA A 106 6.75 4.37 -4.09
C ALA A 106 6.72 3.16 -3.15
N ASN A 107 7.23 2.03 -3.64
CA ASN A 107 7.13 0.76 -2.96
C ASN A 107 8.48 0.40 -2.34
N THR A 108 8.48 0.07 -1.05
CA THR A 108 9.69 -0.30 -0.32
C THR A 108 9.49 -1.59 0.45
N TYR A 109 10.59 -2.29 0.72
CA TYR A 109 10.60 -3.50 1.53
C TYR A 109 11.83 -3.52 2.43
N SER A 110 11.76 -4.25 3.54
CA SER A 110 12.81 -4.20 4.57
C SER A 110 14.08 -5.01 4.26
N SER A 111 14.00 -6.01 3.37
CA SER A 111 15.15 -6.78 2.91
C SER A 111 14.93 -7.33 1.49
N ASP A 112 15.98 -7.43 0.69
CA ASP A 112 15.96 -8.07 -0.63
C ASP A 112 15.62 -9.56 -0.56
N ASP A 113 15.86 -10.22 0.58
CA ASP A 113 15.44 -11.61 0.82
C ASP A 113 13.89 -11.77 0.77
N CYS A 114 13.17 -10.66 0.95
CA CYS A 114 11.72 -10.60 0.92
C CYS A 114 11.14 -10.27 -0.48
N LYS A 115 11.99 -9.94 -1.45
CA LYS A 115 11.63 -9.66 -2.86
C LYS A 115 10.95 -10.83 -3.57
N PRO A 116 11.42 -12.10 -3.48
CA PRO A 116 10.81 -13.21 -4.23
C PRO A 116 9.39 -13.57 -3.75
N LEU A 117 9.00 -13.16 -2.55
CA LEU A 117 7.66 -13.41 -2.01
C LEU A 117 6.59 -12.50 -2.64
N THR A 118 7.03 -11.41 -3.27
CA THR A 118 6.16 -10.40 -3.87
C THR A 118 6.66 -10.05 -5.27
N PRO A 119 6.71 -11.03 -6.21
CA PRO A 119 7.24 -10.78 -7.55
C PRO A 119 6.45 -9.67 -8.22
N ASN A 120 7.12 -8.62 -8.69
CA ASN A 120 6.54 -7.38 -9.22
C ASN A 120 5.98 -6.38 -8.19
N PHE A 121 6.29 -6.52 -6.90
CA PHE A 121 5.91 -5.51 -5.90
C PHE A 121 6.48 -4.14 -6.24
N GLU A 122 7.72 -4.08 -6.71
CA GLU A 122 8.37 -2.85 -7.22
C GLU A 122 7.59 -2.18 -8.37
N ASN A 123 6.79 -2.93 -9.10
CA ASN A 123 6.02 -2.46 -10.26
C ASN A 123 4.54 -2.16 -9.93
N ILE A 124 4.11 -2.24 -8.67
CA ILE A 124 2.72 -1.93 -8.32
C ILE A 124 2.49 -0.42 -8.31
N GLY A 125 1.46 0.05 -9.02
CA GLY A 125 1.15 1.47 -9.10
C GLY A 125 2.05 2.27 -10.03
N THR A 126 3.04 1.65 -10.67
CA THR A 126 3.75 2.27 -11.79
C THR A 126 2.82 2.24 -13.01
N LYS A 127 2.62 3.40 -13.65
CA LYS A 127 2.00 3.41 -14.97
C LYS A 127 3.01 2.77 -15.92
N ALA A 128 2.66 1.64 -16.54
CA ALA A 128 3.48 1.07 -17.61
C ALA A 128 3.76 2.20 -18.61
N ALA A 129 5.03 2.43 -18.93
CA ALA A 129 5.39 3.30 -20.04
C ALA A 129 4.63 2.77 -21.26
N LYS A 130 3.77 3.59 -21.85
CA LYS A 130 3.24 3.30 -23.18
C LYS A 130 4.46 3.34 -24.11
N GLU A 131 4.81 2.19 -24.67
CA GLU A 131 5.61 2.12 -25.90
C GLU A 131 4.87 2.80 -27.05
#